data_AF-A0AAW5WAB9-F1
#
_entry.id   AF-A0AAW5WAB9-F1
#
_cell.length_a   1.000
_cell.length_b   1.000
_cell.length_c   1.000
_cell.angle_alpha   90.00
_cell.angle_beta   90.00
_cell.angle_gamma   90.00
#
_symmetry.space_group_name_H-M   'P 1'
#
loop_
_entity.id
_entity.type
_entity.pdbx_description
1 polymer ?
#
loop_
_entity_poly.entity_id
_entity_poly.type
_entity_poly.pdbx_seq_one_letter_code
_entity_poly.pdbx_strand_id
1 'polypeptide(L)'
;MSNIDKLKSAAAKAVDNFDPNMFVETRDVLALLNELEAAGNRIAELEALEVTLPQRLQPGADGYDDWYVHSADDGEYLKADDVIAALRAAGIGVKG
;
A
#
# COMPACT_ATOMS: atom_id res chain seq x y z
N MET A 1 -12.71 14.05 20.63
CA MET A 1 -13.15 14.11 19.22
C MET A 1 -12.05 14.75 18.41
N SER A 2 -11.48 14.02 17.46
CA SER A 2 -10.52 14.56 16.49
C SER A 2 -11.20 15.60 15.60
N ASN A 3 -10.43 16.53 15.04
CA ASN A 3 -10.96 17.47 14.04
C ASN A 3 -11.57 16.74 12.83
N ILE A 4 -11.02 15.57 12.50
CA ILE A 4 -11.56 14.64 11.49
C ILE A 4 -12.97 14.14 11.86
N ASP A 5 -13.23 13.85 13.14
CA ASP A 5 -14.56 13.35 13.58
C ASP A 5 -15.62 14.46 13.45
N LYS A 6 -15.24 15.69 13.78
CA LYS A 6 -16.12 16.86 13.63
C LYS A 6 -16.41 17.14 12.15
N LEU A 7 -15.40 17.00 11.29
CA LEU A 7 -15.54 17.22 9.86
C LEU A 7 -16.38 16.13 9.20
N LYS A 8 -16.20 14.85 9.57
CA LYS A 8 -17.05 13.75 9.10
C LYS A 8 -18.51 13.94 9.50
N SER A 9 -18.76 14.42 10.72
CA SER A 9 -20.12 14.75 11.17
C SER A 9 -20.73 15.92 10.40
N ALA A 10 -19.94 16.95 10.09
CA ALA A 10 -20.38 18.08 9.27
C ALA A 10 -20.64 17.69 7.81
N ALA A 11 -19.75 16.89 7.20
CA ALA A 11 -19.89 16.38 5.85
C ALA A 11 -21.10 15.44 5.72
N ALA A 12 -21.31 14.54 6.70
CA ALA A 12 -22.48 13.67 6.74
C ALA A 12 -23.81 14.44 6.85
N LYS A 13 -23.80 15.62 7.48
CA LYS A 13 -24.96 16.53 7.53
C LYS A 13 -25.14 17.35 6.24
N ALA A 14 -24.05 17.64 5.53
CA ALA A 14 -24.06 18.42 4.29
C ALA A 14 -24.53 17.63 3.05
N VAL A 15 -24.45 16.28 3.07
CA VAL A 15 -24.92 15.42 1.97
C VAL A 15 -26.42 15.56 1.70
N ASP A 16 -27.24 15.87 2.73
CA ASP A 16 -28.70 16.07 2.59
C ASP A 16 -29.11 17.56 2.57
N ASN A 17 -28.21 18.49 2.93
CA ASN A 17 -28.51 19.91 3.07
C ASN A 17 -27.29 20.76 2.72
N PHE A 18 -26.94 20.80 1.44
CA PHE A 18 -25.98 21.77 0.91
C PHE A 18 -26.58 23.17 1.11
N ASP A 19 -26.29 23.81 2.25
CA ASP A 19 -26.70 25.18 2.52
C ASP A 19 -25.78 26.12 1.72
N PRO A 20 -26.28 26.81 0.68
CA PRO A 20 -25.47 27.69 -0.14
C PRO A 20 -24.87 28.87 0.65
N ASN A 21 -25.36 29.14 1.86
CA ASN A 21 -24.88 30.20 2.75
C ASN A 21 -23.93 29.70 3.86
N MET A 22 -23.36 28.49 3.73
CA MET A 22 -22.36 28.01 4.68
C MET A 22 -21.07 28.85 4.63
N PHE A 23 -20.82 29.64 5.67
CA PHE A 23 -19.55 30.37 5.83
C PHE A 23 -18.50 29.44 6.44
N VAL A 24 -17.52 29.05 5.63
CA VAL A 24 -16.34 28.29 6.07
C VAL A 24 -15.15 29.24 6.14
N GLU A 25 -14.38 29.20 7.23
CA GLU A 25 -13.16 30.00 7.32
C GLU A 25 -12.16 29.56 6.25
N THR A 26 -11.53 30.52 5.56
CA THR A 26 -10.53 30.23 4.52
C THR A 26 -9.39 29.36 5.05
N ARG A 27 -9.02 29.51 6.34
CA ARG A 27 -8.04 28.64 7.00
C ARG A 27 -8.45 27.17 6.95
N ASP A 28 -9.71 26.88 7.22
CA ASP A 28 -10.20 25.51 7.29
C ASP A 28 -10.29 24.91 5.88
N VAL A 29 -10.68 25.70 4.87
CA VAL A 29 -10.62 25.28 3.45
C VAL A 29 -9.18 24.99 3.02
N LEU A 30 -8.21 25.83 3.39
CA LEU A 30 -6.79 25.61 3.08
C LEU A 30 -6.24 24.36 3.77
N ALA A 31 -6.64 24.09 5.02
CA ALA A 31 -6.26 22.86 5.71
C ALA A 31 -6.75 21.61 4.98
N LEU A 32 -7.99 21.63 4.46
CA LEU A 32 -8.54 20.51 3.67
C LEU A 32 -7.80 20.29 2.35
N LEU A 33 -7.44 21.38 1.66
CA LEU A 33 -6.66 21.28 0.43
C LEU A 33 -5.27 20.66 0.70
N ASN A 34 -4.61 21.07 1.78
CA ASN A 34 -3.32 20.49 2.18
C ASN A 34 -3.44 19.02 2.55
N GLU A 35 -4.50 18.63 3.29
CA GLU A 35 -4.75 17.22 3.61
C GLU A 35 -5.04 16.39 2.35
N LEU A 36 -5.81 16.93 1.40
CA LEU A 36 -6.10 16.28 0.14
C LEU A 36 -4.84 16.11 -0.73
N GLU A 37 -4.01 17.14 -0.81
CA GLU A 37 -2.72 17.08 -1.52
C GLU A 37 -1.79 16.05 -0.87
N ALA A 38 -1.67 16.05 0.46
CA ALA A 38 -0.87 15.07 1.19
C ALA A 38 -1.37 13.64 0.97
N ALA A 39 -2.69 13.43 0.94
CA ALA A 39 -3.28 12.14 0.63
C ALA A 39 -2.99 11.71 -0.81
N GLY A 40 -3.11 12.63 -1.78
CA GLY A 40 -2.76 12.39 -3.18
C GLY A 40 -1.31 11.99 -3.37
N ASN A 41 -0.38 12.72 -2.73
CA ASN A 41 1.05 12.39 -2.75
C ASN A 41 1.31 11.02 -2.14
N ARG A 42 0.66 10.69 -1.02
CA ARG A 42 0.79 9.37 -0.39
C ARG A 42 0.26 8.24 -1.28
N ILE A 43 -0.83 8.47 -2.01
CA ILE A 43 -1.36 7.49 -2.97
C ILE A 43 -0.36 7.30 -4.10
N ALA A 44 0.16 8.38 -4.68
CA ALA A 44 1.16 8.29 -5.75
C ALA A 44 2.43 7.55 -5.31
N GLU A 45 2.91 7.79 -4.08
CA GLU A 45 4.03 7.03 -3.50
C GLU A 45 3.74 5.53 -3.40
N LEU A 46 2.52 5.16 -2.98
CA LEU A 46 2.12 3.76 -2.84
C LEU A 46 1.90 3.08 -4.19
N GLU A 47 1.35 3.81 -5.18
CA GLU A 47 1.16 3.31 -6.54
C GLU A 47 2.47 3.14 -7.30
N ALA A 48 3.48 3.96 -6.99
CA ALA A 48 4.83 3.83 -7.54
C ALA A 48 5.70 2.76 -6.85
N LEU A 49 5.18 2.09 -5.82
CA LEU A 49 5.94 1.14 -5.04
C LEU A 49 6.10 -0.18 -5.79
N GLU A 50 7.34 -0.53 -6.13
CA GLU A 50 7.69 -1.77 -6.81
C GLU A 50 8.47 -2.71 -5.87
N VAL A 51 8.28 -4.01 -6.05
CA VAL A 51 8.98 -5.05 -5.29
C VAL A 51 9.81 -5.88 -6.26
N THR A 52 11.12 -5.90 -6.04
CA THR A 52 12.00 -6.87 -6.71
C THR A 52 11.90 -8.21 -6.01
N LEU A 53 11.42 -9.23 -6.73
CA LEU A 53 11.35 -10.59 -6.20
C LEU A 53 12.75 -11.23 -6.15
N PRO A 54 12.99 -12.14 -5.19
CA PRO A 54 14.26 -12.86 -5.11
C PRO A 54 14.41 -13.86 -6.26
N GLN A 55 15.61 -14.42 -6.41
CA GLN A 55 15.93 -15.41 -7.45
C GLN A 55 14.94 -16.58 -7.42
N ARG A 56 14.42 -16.94 -8.59
CA ARG A 56 13.51 -18.07 -8.75
C ARG A 56 14.25 -19.40 -8.61
N LEU A 57 13.52 -20.41 -8.19
CA LEU A 57 14.03 -21.72 -7.82
C LEU A 57 13.37 -22.80 -8.67
N GLN A 58 14.17 -23.62 -9.35
CA GLN A 58 13.68 -24.74 -10.14
C GLN A 58 13.98 -26.08 -9.44
N PRO A 59 13.01 -27.00 -9.37
CA PRO A 59 13.29 -28.37 -8.99
C PRO A 59 14.14 -29.02 -10.07
N GLY A 60 15.26 -29.59 -9.66
CA GLY A 60 16.02 -30.54 -10.46
C GLY A 60 15.86 -31.94 -9.86
N ALA A 61 15.93 -32.95 -10.72
CA ALA A 61 16.10 -34.33 -10.30
C ALA A 61 17.42 -34.85 -10.87
N ASP A 62 18.26 -35.42 -10.02
CA ASP A 62 19.42 -36.20 -10.46
C ASP A 62 19.21 -37.67 -10.07
N GLY A 63 18.83 -38.51 -11.04
CA GLY A 63 18.45 -39.89 -10.78
C GLY A 63 17.03 -40.07 -10.22
N TYR A 64 16.75 -41.26 -9.67
CA TYR A 64 15.39 -41.67 -9.29
C TYR A 64 14.91 -41.16 -7.92
N ASP A 65 15.81 -40.71 -7.04
CA ASP A 65 15.48 -40.37 -5.64
C ASP A 65 16.18 -39.10 -5.10
N ASP A 66 16.96 -38.38 -5.93
CA ASP A 66 17.62 -37.15 -5.51
C ASP A 66 16.94 -35.94 -6.16
N TRP A 67 16.12 -35.25 -5.37
CA TRP A 67 15.46 -34.00 -5.75
C TRP A 67 16.17 -32.84 -5.07
N TYR A 68 16.64 -31.89 -5.87
CA TYR A 68 17.25 -30.67 -5.37
C TYR A 68 16.56 -29.45 -5.96
N VAL A 69 16.81 -28.30 -5.34
CA VAL A 69 16.28 -27.02 -5.78
C VAL A 69 17.47 -26.12 -6.06
N HIS A 70 17.52 -25.53 -7.25
CA HIS A 70 18.61 -24.64 -7.66
C HIS A 70 18.05 -23.34 -8.23
N SER A 71 18.88 -22.31 -8.21
CA SER A 71 18.54 -21.01 -8.79
C SER A 71 18.42 -21.09 -10.31
N ALA A 72 17.32 -20.58 -10.84
CA ALA A 72 17.07 -20.46 -12.27
C ALA A 72 16.32 -19.16 -12.55
N ASP A 73 16.51 -18.55 -13.71
CA ASP A 73 15.85 -17.28 -14.04
C ASP A 73 14.35 -17.44 -14.30
N ASP A 74 13.93 -18.62 -14.71
CA ASP A 74 12.54 -19.01 -15.00
C ASP A 74 11.99 -20.09 -14.04
N GLY A 75 12.68 -20.31 -12.90
CA GLY A 75 12.33 -21.36 -11.94
C GLY A 75 10.92 -21.28 -11.35
N GLU A 76 10.30 -22.41 -11.03
CA GLU A 76 8.88 -22.45 -10.66
C GLU A 76 8.57 -21.87 -9.27
N TYR A 77 9.51 -21.94 -8.33
CA TYR A 77 9.27 -21.62 -6.92
C TYR A 77 10.02 -20.36 -6.47
N LEU A 78 9.52 -19.77 -5.40
CA LEU A 78 10.20 -18.73 -4.63
C LEU A 78 10.34 -19.21 -3.19
N LYS A 79 11.47 -18.91 -2.56
CA LYS A 79 11.67 -19.19 -1.14
C LYS A 79 10.88 -18.18 -0.30
N ALA A 80 9.95 -18.68 0.51
CA ALA A 80 9.03 -17.84 1.27
C ALA A 80 9.74 -16.79 2.13
N ASP A 81 10.78 -17.19 2.87
CA ASP A 81 11.55 -16.28 3.72
C ASP A 81 12.18 -15.12 2.93
N ASP A 82 12.68 -15.40 1.73
CA ASP A 82 13.35 -14.41 0.89
C ASP A 82 12.32 -13.46 0.27
N VAL A 83 11.12 -13.94 -0.06
CA VAL A 83 10.00 -13.09 -0.50
C VAL A 83 9.53 -12.20 0.63
N ILE A 84 9.39 -12.73 1.85
CA ILE A 84 9.01 -11.94 3.02
C ILE A 84 10.06 -10.86 3.30
N ALA A 85 11.35 -11.19 3.16
CA ALA A 85 12.44 -10.23 3.28
C ALA A 85 12.36 -9.14 2.20
N ALA A 86 12.11 -9.50 0.95
CA ALA A 86 11.95 -8.55 -0.15
C ALA A 86 10.76 -7.60 0.07
N LEU A 87 9.61 -8.12 0.50
CA LEU A 87 8.43 -7.32 0.83
C LEU A 87 8.71 -6.33 1.97
N ARG A 88 9.37 -6.78 3.04
CA ARG A 88 9.75 -5.90 4.16
C ARG A 88 10.77 -4.84 3.77
N ALA A 89 11.72 -5.17 2.90
CA ALA A 89 12.70 -4.22 2.37
C ALA A 89 12.02 -3.14 1.51
N ALA A 90 10.95 -3.49 0.80
CA ALA A 90 10.08 -2.54 0.10
C ALA A 90 9.12 -1.77 1.03
N GLY A 91 9.22 -1.94 2.36
CA GLY A 91 8.37 -1.26 3.33
C GLY A 91 6.95 -1.84 3.43
N ILE A 92 6.69 -3.02 2.86
CA ILE A 92 5.40 -3.70 2.88
C ILE A 92 5.29 -4.56 4.14
N GLY A 93 4.23 -4.36 4.91
CA GLY A 93 3.92 -5.19 6.07
C GLY A 93 3.40 -6.57 5.66
N VAL A 94 4.01 -7.63 6.20
CA VAL A 94 3.59 -9.02 5.98
C VAL A 94 3.01 -9.60 7.28
N LYS A 95 1.79 -10.14 7.23
CA LYS A 95 1.16 -10.86 8.36
C LYS A 95 1.33 -12.36 8.17
N GLY A 96 1.69 -13.06 9.25
CA GLY A 96 1.77 -14.51 9.33
C GLY A 96 0.47 -15.14 9.82
#